data_AF-A0A495JNQ1-F1
#
_entry.id   AF-A0A495JNQ1-F1
#
_cell.length_a   1.000
_cell.length_b   1.000
_cell.length_c   1.000
_cell.angle_alpha   90.00
_cell.angle_beta   90.00
_cell.angle_gamma   90.00
#
_symmetry.space_group_name_H-M   'P 1'
#
loop_
_entity.id
_entity.type
_entity.pdbx_description
1 polymer ?
#
loop_
_entity_poly.entity_id
_entity_poly.type
_entity_poly.pdbx_seq_one_letter_code
_entity_poly.pdbx_strand_id
1 'polypeptide(L)' 'MTATPCWPRVSRCRWCTRPVLRDNDGAWIHADLAYVCRDRSGGLAGTTAEPEAVARHAG' A
#
# COMPACT_ATOMS: atom_id res chain seq x y z
N MET A 1 2.22 -17.03 -24.54
CA MET A 1 1.59 -16.44 -23.34
C MET A 1 2.64 -15.59 -22.64
N THR A 2 2.58 -14.27 -22.78
CA THR A 2 3.45 -13.35 -22.04
C THR A 2 2.82 -13.10 -20.68
N ALA A 3 3.46 -13.56 -19.60
CA ALA A 3 3.04 -13.22 -18.26
C ALA A 3 3.22 -11.71 -18.07
N THR A 4 2.12 -10.98 -17.86
CA THR A 4 2.18 -9.57 -17.43
C THR A 4 3.03 -9.51 -16.16
N PRO A 5 4.00 -8.60 -16.03
CA PRO A 5 4.80 -8.50 -14.81
C PRO A 5 3.86 -8.41 -13.62
N CYS A 6 3.99 -9.38 -12.71
CA CYS A 6 3.23 -9.45 -11.47
C CYS A 6 3.76 -8.38 -10.52
N TRP A 7 3.38 -7.13 -10.76
CA TRP A 7 3.58 -6.05 -9.81
C TRP A 7 3.11 -6.52 -8.43
N PRO A 8 3.84 -6.22 -7.34
CA PRO A 8 3.43 -6.64 -6.02
C PRO A 8 2.02 -6.09 -5.75
N ARG A 9 1.05 -7.00 -5.64
CA ARG A 9 -0.33 -6.66 -5.27
C ARG A 9 -0.46 -6.30 -3.80
N VAL A 10 0.59 -6.50 -3.02
CA VAL A 10 0.62 -6.31 -1.57
C VAL A 10 1.88 -5.53 -1.20
N SER A 11 1.73 -4.50 -0.36
CA SER A 11 2.81 -3.77 0.29
C SER A 11 2.42 -3.47 1.75
N ARG A 12 3.31 -2.86 2.52
CA ARG A 12 2.98 -2.30 3.83
C ARG A 12 2.65 -0.82 3.67
N CYS A 13 1.69 -0.32 4.44
CA CYS A 13 1.43 1.11 4.49
C CYS A 13 2.61 1.83 5.13
N ARG A 14 3.18 2.83 4.48
CA ARG A 14 4.33 3.59 5.02
C ARG A 14 4.02 4.38 6.28
N TRP A 15 2.74 4.54 6.64
CA TRP A 15 2.31 5.28 7.83
C TRP A 15 1.95 4.36 8.99
N CYS A 16 1.02 3.42 8.76
CA CYS A 16 0.46 2.57 9.80
C CYS A 16 1.05 1.16 9.82
N THR A 17 1.93 0.82 8.87
CA THR A 17 2.57 -0.51 8.68
C THR A 17 1.61 -1.67 8.36
N ARG A 18 0.31 -1.41 8.30
CA ARG A 18 -0.72 -2.42 7.95
C ARG A 18 -0.63 -2.81 6.47
N PRO A 19 -1.07 -4.02 6.10
CA PRO A 19 -1.06 -4.45 4.70
C PRO A 19 -1.94 -3.55 3.83
N VAL A 20 -1.41 -3.17 2.67
CA VAL A 20 -2.16 -2.48 1.61
C VAL A 20 -2.12 -3.30 0.33
N LEU A 21 -3.24 -3.33 -0.37
CA LEU A 21 -3.44 -4.07 -1.60
C LEU A 21 -3.57 -3.09 -2.76
N ARG A 22 -2.99 -3.43 -3.91
CA ARG A 22 -3.26 -2.72 -5.15
C ARG A 22 -4.48 -3.36 -5.81
N ASP A 23 -5.55 -2.59 -5.94
CA ASP A 23 -6.78 -3.05 -6.60
C ASP A 23 -6.61 -3.14 -8.13
N ASN A 24 -7.68 -3.53 -8.81
CA ASN A 24 -7.67 -3.71 -10.26
C ASN A 24 -7.53 -2.39 -11.04
N ASP A 25 -7.94 -1.26 -10.43
CA ASP A 25 -7.81 0.08 -10.99
C ASP A 25 -6.43 0.70 -10.70
N GLY A 26 -5.60 0.00 -9.93
CA GLY A 26 -4.25 0.40 -9.58
C GLY A 26 -4.18 1.28 -8.34
N ALA A 27 -5.29 1.51 -7.64
CA ALA A 27 -5.34 2.23 -6.38
C ALA A 27 -4.90 1.34 -5.21
N TRP A 28 -4.33 1.96 -4.19
CA TRP A 28 -3.93 1.26 -2.97
C TRP A 28 -5.03 1.38 -1.92
N ILE A 29 -5.42 0.24 -1.36
CA ILE A 29 -6.44 0.11 -0.32
C ILE A 29 -5.88 -0.64 0.89
N HIS A 30 -6.33 -0.31 2.10
CA HIS A 30 -5.99 -1.13 3.28
C HIS A 30 -6.67 -2.50 3.16
N ALA A 31 -5.95 -3.56 3.50
CA ALA A 31 -6.52 -4.92 3.54
C ALA A 31 -7.45 -5.11 4.75
N ASP A 32 -7.32 -4.25 5.78
CA ASP A 32 -8.19 -4.23 6.94
C ASP A 32 -9.22 -3.08 6.86
N LEU A 33 -10.38 -3.30 7.49
CA LEU A 33 -11.51 -2.36 7.56
C LEU A 33 -11.28 -1.18 8.53
N ALA A 34 -10.03 -0.78 8.78
CA ALA A 34 -9.79 0.37 9.65
C ALA A 34 -10.18 1.66 8.93
N TYR A 35 -11.19 2.35 9.47
CA TYR A 35 -11.73 3.60 8.94
C TYR A 35 -10.70 4.73 8.77
N VAL A 36 -9.60 4.72 9.54
CA VAL A 36 -8.59 5.79 9.49
C VAL A 36 -7.18 5.22 9.58
N CYS A 37 -6.31 5.64 8.65
CA CYS A 37 -4.89 5.36 8.71
C CYS A 37 -4.26 6.22 9.80
N ARG A 38 -3.66 5.56 10.79
CA ARG A 38 -2.95 6.24 11.88
C ARG A 38 -1.50 5.82 11.87
N ASP A 39 -0.60 6.79 12.05
CA ASP A 39 0.80 6.47 12.29
C ASP A 39 1.01 5.80 13.65
N ARG A 40 2.26 5.39 13.91
CA ARG A 40 2.67 4.77 15.17
C ARG A 40 2.47 5.64 16.42
N SER A 41 2.33 6.95 16.27
CA SER A 41 2.02 7.91 17.35
C SER A 41 0.53 8.15 17.53
N GLY A 42 -0.33 7.51 16.72
CA GLY A 42 -1.78 7.72 16.74
C GLY A 42 -2.24 8.95 15.96
N GLY A 43 -1.32 9.65 15.29
CA GLY A 43 -1.61 10.79 14.43
C GLY A 43 -2.26 10.36 13.12
N LEU A 44 -3.13 11.21 12.58
CA LEU A 44 -3.68 11.02 11.24
C LEU A 44 -2.61 11.40 10.21
N ALA A 45 -1.91 10.38 9.70
CA ALA A 45 -0.89 10.57 8.67
C ALA A 45 -1.51 10.78 7.28
N GLY A 46 -2.75 10.32 7.10
CA GLY A 46 -3.63 10.67 5.99
C GLY A 46 -4.80 9.68 5.88
N THR A 47 -5.71 9.92 4.93
CA THR A 47 -6.93 9.11 4.77
C THR A 47 -6.78 7.97 3.77
N THR A 48 -5.66 7.94 3.03
CA THR A 48 -5.41 7.02 1.92
C THR A 48 -4.42 5.92 2.30
N ALA A 49 -4.49 4.77 1.62
CA ALA A 49 -3.48 3.72 1.73
C ALA A 49 -2.28 4.09 0.85
N GLU A 50 -1.11 4.27 1.46
CA GLU A 50 0.13 4.56 0.75
C GLU A 50 1.14 3.42 0.94
N PRO A 51 1.54 2.71 -0.14
CA PRO A 51 2.52 1.65 -0.01
C PRO A 51 3.88 2.21 0.40
N GLU A 52 4.69 1.39 1.07
CA GLU A 52 6.12 1.63 1.22
C GLU A 52 6.72 1.89 -0.16
N ALA A 53 7.59 2.91 -0.24
CA ALA A 53 8.27 3.25 -1.48
C ALA A 53 9.06 2.02 -1.94
N VAL A 54 8.58 1.36 -2.98
CA VAL A 54 9.32 0.28 -3.62
C VAL A 54 10.55 0.96 -4.22
N ALA A 55 11.72 0.69 -3.65
CA ALA A 55 12.98 1.08 -4.29
C ALA A 55 12.90 0.53 -5.72
N ARG A 56 12.79 1.43 -6.69
CA ARG A 56 12.90 1.05 -8.10
C ARG A 56 14.27 0.41 -8.23
N HIS A 57 14.33 -0.91 -8.38
CA HIS A 57 15.51 -1.54 -8.95
C HIS A 57 15.61 -0.97 -10.37
N ALA A 58 16.39 0.10 -10.50
CA ALA A 58 16.85 0.61 -11.78
C ALA A 58 17.70 -0.51 -12.39
N GLY A 59 17.12 -1.20 -13.36
CA GLY A 59 17.84 -2.02 -14.33
C GLY A 59 18.06 -1.22 -15.59
#